data_AF-A0A3P7P055-F1
#
_entry.id   AF-A0A3P7P055-F1
#
_cell.length_a   1.000
_cell.length_b   1.000
_cell.length_c   1.000
_cell.angle_alpha   90.00
_cell.angle_beta   90.00
_cell.angle_gamma   90.00
#
_symmetry.space_group_name_H-M   'P 1'
#
loop_
_entity.id
_entity.type
_entity.pdbx_description
1 polymer ?
#
loop_
_entity_poly.entity_id
_entity_poly.type
_entity_poly.pdbx_seq_one_letter_code
_entity_poly.pdbx_strand_id
1 'polypeptide(L)'
;MAHNVREFVRRISSQDLDQYPDWDLTKPLPRLPVPELRTTLNRYLGVVAPIVDEEALKHTRQLVNEFARSGGEGEELQAALQAHAKTLINWVSPVRSTA
;
A
#
# COMPACT_ATOMS: atom_id res chain seq x y z
N MET A 1 -43.11 -18.88 12.57
CA MET A 1 -42.07 -17.89 12.20
C MET A 1 -40.63 -18.36 12.47
N ALA A 2 -40.35 -19.21 13.48
CA ALA A 2 -38.99 -19.67 13.81
C ALA A 2 -38.29 -20.55 12.75
N HIS A 3 -39.05 -21.24 11.89
CA HIS A 3 -38.51 -22.12 10.85
C HIS A 3 -37.74 -21.33 9.77
N ASN A 4 -38.20 -20.13 9.42
CA ASN A 4 -37.55 -19.26 8.46
C ASN A 4 -36.17 -18.79 8.94
N VAL A 5 -36.01 -18.54 10.25
CA VAL A 5 -34.75 -18.09 10.82
C VAL A 5 -33.73 -19.22 10.86
N ARG A 6 -34.14 -20.45 11.24
CA ARG A 6 -33.23 -21.62 11.22
C ARG A 6 -32.78 -21.97 9.81
N GLU A 7 -33.68 -21.99 8.83
CA GLU A 7 -33.31 -22.22 7.43
C GLU A 7 -32.44 -21.09 6.87
N PHE A 8 -32.72 -19.84 7.25
CA PHE A 8 -31.88 -18.70 6.87
C PHE A 8 -30.47 -18.81 7.44
N VAL A 9 -30.33 -19.06 8.74
CA VAL A 9 -29.02 -19.22 9.40
C VAL A 9 -28.27 -20.40 8.80
N ARG A 10 -28.93 -21.55 8.60
CA ARG A 10 -28.33 -22.74 7.96
C ARG A 10 -27.76 -22.41 6.58
N ARG A 11 -28.52 -21.66 5.76
CA ARG A 11 -28.13 -21.26 4.40
C ARG A 11 -26.94 -20.29 4.41
N ILE A 12 -26.92 -19.33 5.33
CA ILE A 12 -25.80 -18.38 5.48
C ILE A 12 -24.56 -19.09 6.02
N SER A 13 -24.70 -19.98 7.01
CA SER A 13 -23.57 -20.76 7.55
C SER A 13 -22.98 -21.76 6.56
N SER A 14 -23.74 -22.16 5.55
CA SER A 14 -23.26 -23.03 4.47
C SER A 14 -22.62 -22.27 3.31
N GLN A 15 -22.79 -20.94 3.25
CA GLN A 15 -22.11 -20.12 2.27
C GLN A 15 -20.76 -19.73 2.86
N ASP A 16 -19.70 -20.17 2.21
CA ASP A 16 -18.36 -19.65 2.47
C ASP A 16 -18.33 -18.22 1.94
N LEU A 17 -18.56 -17.26 2.83
CA LEU A 17 -18.69 -15.83 2.49
C LEU A 17 -17.34 -15.20 2.13
N ASP A 18 -16.25 -15.84 2.54
CA ASP A 18 -14.91 -15.39 2.25
C ASP A 18 -14.44 -16.08 0.97
N GLN A 19 -14.76 -15.46 -0.18
CA GLN A 19 -14.11 -15.81 -1.44
C GLN A 19 -12.64 -15.39 -1.37
N TYR A 20 -11.80 -16.29 -0.88
CA TYR A 20 -10.36 -16.15 -1.01
C TYR A 20 -9.94 -16.48 -2.45
N PRO A 21 -8.93 -15.77 -2.99
CA PRO A 21 -8.33 -16.18 -4.24
C PRO A 21 -7.75 -17.60 -4.09
N ASP A 22 -7.81 -18.38 -5.16
CA ASP A 22 -7.22 -19.72 -5.20
C ASP A 22 -5.69 -19.60 -5.13
N TRP A 23 -5.12 -19.89 -3.97
CA TRP A 23 -3.69 -19.75 -3.70
C TRP A 23 -2.94 -20.98 -4.20
N ASP A 24 -2.18 -20.83 -5.27
CA ASP A 24 -1.22 -21.84 -5.70
C ASP A 24 -0.01 -21.85 -4.75
N LEU A 25 -0.07 -22.69 -3.71
CA LEU A 25 0.98 -22.84 -2.69
C LEU A 25 2.31 -23.36 -3.25
N THR A 26 2.34 -23.83 -4.51
CA THR A 26 3.58 -24.22 -5.19
C THR A 26 4.34 -23.04 -5.78
N LYS A 27 3.68 -21.87 -5.92
CA LYS A 27 4.28 -20.65 -6.46
C LYS A 27 4.80 -19.74 -5.34
N PRO A 28 5.90 -19.02 -5.57
CA PRO A 28 6.36 -18.01 -4.62
C PRO A 28 5.35 -16.87 -4.51
N LEU A 29 5.26 -16.27 -3.32
CA LEU A 29 4.46 -15.06 -3.10
C LEU A 29 4.88 -13.94 -4.06
N PRO A 30 3.94 -13.10 -4.50
CA PRO A 30 4.27 -11.96 -5.34
C PRO A 30 5.26 -11.03 -4.64
N ARG A 31 6.17 -10.43 -5.41
CA ARG A 31 7.09 -9.41 -4.89
C ARG A 31 6.30 -8.17 -4.47
N LEU A 32 6.78 -7.49 -3.43
CA LEU A 32 6.17 -6.25 -2.98
C LEU A 32 6.34 -5.16 -4.06
N PRO A 33 5.26 -4.56 -4.57
CA PRO A 33 5.39 -3.49 -5.56
C PRO A 33 5.95 -2.22 -4.90
N VAL A 34 6.66 -1.41 -5.68
CA VAL A 34 6.94 -0.02 -5.31
C VAL A 34 5.75 0.82 -5.79
N PRO A 35 4.98 1.46 -4.90
CA PRO A 35 3.84 2.27 -5.32
C PRO A 35 4.28 3.50 -6.12
N GLU A 36 3.40 4.00 -6.98
CA GLU A 36 3.67 5.23 -7.73
C GLU A 36 3.92 6.41 -6.78
N LEU A 37 4.95 7.20 -7.08
CA LEU A 37 5.39 8.33 -6.25
C LEU A 37 4.22 9.31 -6.00
N ARG A 38 3.53 9.73 -7.06
CA ARG A 38 2.43 10.70 -6.98
C ARG A 38 1.27 10.18 -6.12
N THR A 39 0.89 8.91 -6.28
CA THR A 39 -0.15 8.29 -5.45
C THR A 39 0.25 8.28 -3.97
N THR A 40 1.51 7.98 -3.69
CA THR A 40 2.05 7.94 -2.32
C THR A 40 2.05 9.34 -1.69
N LEU A 41 2.52 10.35 -2.41
CA LEU A 41 2.56 11.74 -1.93
C LEU A 41 1.16 12.33 -1.72
N ASN A 42 0.20 12.00 -2.58
CA ASN A 42 -1.20 12.41 -2.39
C ASN A 42 -1.80 11.81 -1.12
N ARG A 43 -1.54 10.52 -0.85
CA ARG A 43 -1.97 9.87 0.39
C ARG A 43 -1.30 10.49 1.61
N TYR A 44 -0.01 10.77 1.54
CA TYR A 44 0.74 11.45 2.59
C TYR A 44 0.09 12.79 2.96
N LEU A 45 -0.21 13.64 1.98
CA LEU A 45 -0.90 14.91 2.23
C LEU A 45 -2.30 14.73 2.84
N GLY A 46 -3.02 13.68 2.45
CA GLY A 46 -4.32 13.35 3.03
C GLY A 46 -4.25 12.97 4.52
N VAL A 47 -3.18 12.28 4.94
CA VAL A 47 -2.93 11.92 6.35
C VAL A 47 -2.42 13.11 7.15
N VAL A 48 -1.60 13.97 6.55
CA VAL A 48 -1.06 15.15 7.23
C VAL A 48 -2.11 16.24 7.44
N ALA A 49 -3.02 16.44 6.48
CA ALA A 49 -4.00 17.52 6.53
C ALA A 49 -4.81 17.64 7.85
N PRO A 50 -5.33 16.56 8.47
CA PRO A 50 -6.10 16.68 9.72
C PRO A 50 -5.24 16.85 10.98
N ILE A 51 -3.92 16.70 10.92
CA ILE A 51 -3.04 16.70 12.11
C ILE A 51 -2.19 17.96 12.25
N VAL A 52 -2.20 18.86 11.25
CA VAL A 52 -1.44 20.12 11.26
C VAL A 52 -2.35 21.31 11.01
N ASP A 53 -1.87 22.51 11.34
CA ASP A 53 -2.54 23.76 10.98
C ASP A 53 -2.39 24.09 9.48
N GLU A 54 -3.12 25.12 9.03
CA GLU A 54 -3.21 25.50 7.63
C GLU A 54 -1.88 26.00 7.04
N GLU A 55 -1.09 26.75 7.81
CA GLU A 55 0.21 27.27 7.36
C GLU A 55 1.23 26.14 7.20
N ALA A 56 1.28 25.21 8.15
CA ALA A 56 2.11 24.01 8.06
C ALA A 56 1.69 23.10 6.89
N LEU A 57 0.38 22.95 6.65
CA LEU A 57 -0.11 22.17 5.51
C LEU A 57 0.25 22.82 4.18
N LYS A 58 0.11 24.14 4.07
CA LYS A 58 0.48 24.90 2.87
C LYS A 58 1.97 24.76 2.56
N HIS A 59 2.83 24.90 3.57
CA HIS A 59 4.26 24.68 3.41
C HIS A 59 4.57 23.24 2.97
N THR A 60 3.94 22.25 3.62
CA THR A 60 4.11 20.83 3.26
C THR A 60 3.71 20.55 1.81
N ARG A 61 2.60 21.14 1.32
CA ARG A 61 2.19 21.01 -0.09
C ARG A 61 3.22 21.57 -1.06
N GLN A 62 3.86 22.68 -0.72
CA GLN A 62 4.94 23.25 -1.54
C GLN A 62 6.13 22.31 -1.64
N LEU A 63 6.58 21.75 -0.50
CA LEU A 63 7.67 20.78 -0.47
C LEU A 63 7.34 19.52 -1.27
N VAL A 64 6.13 18.98 -1.11
CA VAL A 64 5.68 17.80 -1.87
C VAL A 64 5.64 18.07 -3.37
N ASN A 65 5.18 19.25 -3.80
CA ASN A 65 5.14 19.62 -5.21
C ASN A 65 6.55 19.77 -5.80
N GLU A 66 7.47 20.38 -5.06
CA GLU A 66 8.88 20.51 -5.49
C GLU A 66 9.55 19.13 -5.58
N PHE A 67 9.34 18.28 -4.58
CA PHE A 67 9.86 16.91 -4.58
C PHE A 67 9.31 16.07 -5.74
N ALA A 68 8.04 16.27 -6.11
CA ALA A 68 7.36 15.58 -7.21
C ALA A 68 7.51 16.25 -8.58
N ARG A 69 8.33 17.30 -8.70
CA ARG A 69 8.55 17.99 -9.97
C ARG A 69 9.19 17.01 -10.96
N SER A 70 8.83 17.14 -12.24
CA SER A 70 9.45 16.32 -13.28
C SER A 70 10.96 16.58 -13.35
N GLY A 71 11.75 15.52 -13.36
CA GLY A 71 13.21 15.59 -13.25
C GLY A 71 13.71 16.09 -11.89
N GLY A 72 12.85 16.12 -10.87
CA GLY A 72 13.22 16.48 -9.50
C GLY A 72 13.73 15.27 -8.71
N GLU A 73 14.20 15.54 -7.48
CA GLU A 73 14.81 14.54 -6.59
C GLU A 73 13.89 13.35 -6.31
N GLY A 74 12.57 13.58 -6.19
CA GLY A 74 11.62 12.49 -5.91
C GLY A 74 11.54 11.48 -7.05
N GLU A 75 11.61 11.91 -8.31
CA GLU A 75 11.61 10.98 -9.46
C GLU A 75 12.92 10.18 -9.54
N GLU A 76 14.06 10.81 -9.25
CA GLU A 76 15.37 10.14 -9.21
C GLU A 76 15.41 9.07 -8.10
N LEU A 77 14.99 9.42 -6.89
CA LEU A 77 14.93 8.49 -5.76
C LEU A 77 13.93 7.36 -6.00
N GLN A 78 12.78 7.65 -6.61
CA GLN A 78 11.80 6.63 -7.00
C GLN A 78 12.39 5.65 -8.02
N ALA A 79 13.12 6.14 -9.03
CA ALA A 79 13.77 5.27 -10.02
C ALA A 79 14.84 4.38 -9.37
N ALA A 80 15.64 4.93 -8.46
CA ALA A 80 16.61 4.17 -7.68
C ALA A 80 15.93 3.10 -6.81
N LEU A 81 14.81 3.43 -6.16
CA LEU A 81 14.02 2.50 -5.37
C LEU A 81 13.43 1.37 -6.21
N GLN A 82 12.90 1.68 -7.40
CA GLN A 82 12.40 0.68 -8.34
C GLN A 82 13.51 -0.23 -8.86
N ALA A 83 14.71 0.30 -9.11
CA ALA A 83 15.87 -0.51 -9.47
C ALA A 83 16.28 -1.44 -8.32
N HIS A 84 16.33 -0.92 -7.09
CA HIS A 84 16.61 -1.70 -5.89
C HIS A 84 15.58 -2.81 -5.66
N ALA A 85 14.30 -2.54 -5.90
CA ALA A 85 13.23 -3.53 -5.74
C ALA A 85 13.33 -4.71 -6.72
N LYS A 86 14.04 -4.56 -7.84
CA LYS A 86 14.28 -5.66 -8.78
C LYS A 86 15.31 -6.66 -8.25
N THR A 87 16.23 -6.22 -7.38
CA THR A 87 17.34 -7.06 -6.87
C THR A 87 16.95 -7.89 -5.64
N LEU A 88 15.83 -7.58 -4.99
CA LEU A 88 15.37 -8.24 -3.77
C LEU A 88 14.00 -8.92 -3.95
N ILE A 89 13.74 -9.96 -3.15
CA ILE A 89 12.40 -10.58 -3.06
C ILE A 89 11.42 -9.60 -2.39
N ASN A 90 11.92 -8.90 -1.36
CA ASN A 90 11.21 -7.87 -0.63
C ASN A 90 12.17 -6.71 -0.36
N TRP A 91 11.85 -5.54 -0.90
CA TRP A 91 12.72 -4.37 -0.90
C TRP A 91 12.63 -3.53 0.39
N VAL A 92 11.66 -3.79 1.26
CA VAL A 92 11.57 -3.17 2.59
C VAL A 92 12.17 -4.04 3.69
N SER A 93 12.59 -5.26 3.37
CA SER A 93 13.19 -6.14 4.37
C SER A 93 14.55 -5.58 4.79
N PRO A 94 14.81 -5.41 6.10
CA PRO A 94 16.11 -4.98 6.56
C PRO A 94 17.16 -5.98 6.09
N VAL A 95 18.27 -5.48 5.54
CA VAL A 95 19.46 -6.30 5.30
C VAL A 95 19.84 -6.86 6.67
N ARG A 96 19.67 -8.17 6.85
CA ARG A 96 20.15 -8.83 8.06
C ARG A 96 21.67 -8.67 8.03
N SER A 97 22.20 -7.77 8.85
CA SER A 97 23.62 -7.70 9.12
C SER A 97 24.00 -9.04 9.72
N THR A 98 24.57 -9.93 8.92
CA THR A 98 25.25 -11.12 9.43
C THR A 98 26.51 -10.62 10.13
N ALA A 99 26.39 -10.42 11.44
CA ALA A 99 27.52 -10.34 12.36
C ALA A 99 27.87 -11.75 12.83
#